data_AF-A0A3B0S6T4-F1
#
_entry.id   AF-A0A3B0S6T4-F1
#
_cell.length_a   1.000
_cell.length_b   1.000
_cell.length_c   1.000
_cell.angle_alpha   90.00
_cell.angle_beta   90.00
_cell.angle_gamma   90.00
#
_symmetry.space_group_name_H-M   'P 1'
#
loop_
_entity.id
_entity.type
_entity.pdbx_description
1 polymer ?
#
loop_
_entity_poly.entity_id
_entity_poly.type
_entity_poly.pdbx_seq_one_letter_code
_entity_poly.pdbx_strand_id
1 'polypeptide(L)'
;MVKRSLLVCFALIASACASAGEPVLHDHLTKFVDVSIGECFSFDEPESTTVSGVEVAPCTTPHTYELFFLGDTTAPEWGDVEMFRSEAVASCAPALEIYTGALIADRIFDFAYFTPSVREWEAGVRTFGCYAFALDGSQATDTVLAVSPNRRMARRDLVDGTCFAAPSSDLVFTVAVRDCSQADREM
;
A
#
# COMPACT_ATOMS: atom_id res chain seq x y z
N MET A 1 35.61 77.59 13.90
CA MET A 1 35.20 77.24 12.52
C MET A 1 34.33 75.99 12.57
N VAL A 2 33.25 75.99 11.77
CA VAL A 2 32.32 74.86 11.43
C VAL A 2 31.36 74.43 12.55
N LYS A 3 30.11 74.95 12.62
CA LYS A 3 28.85 74.68 11.88
C LYS A 3 27.99 73.55 12.48
N ARG A 4 26.83 73.97 13.00
CA ARG A 4 25.67 73.16 13.42
C ARG A 4 25.12 72.33 12.25
N SER A 5 24.61 71.13 12.53
CA SER A 5 23.39 70.60 11.90
C SER A 5 22.86 69.37 12.65
N LEU A 6 21.59 69.45 13.06
CA LEU A 6 20.74 68.30 13.41
C LEU A 6 20.62 67.38 12.19
N LEU A 7 20.64 66.06 12.43
CA LEU A 7 20.02 65.09 11.54
C LEU A 7 19.42 63.96 12.40
N VAL A 8 18.10 63.94 12.40
CA VAL A 8 17.22 62.86 12.89
C VAL A 8 17.36 61.69 11.91
N CYS A 9 17.75 60.51 12.39
CA CYS A 9 17.65 59.28 11.61
C CYS A 9 16.46 58.44 12.10
N PHE A 10 15.55 58.27 11.15
CA PHE A 10 14.41 57.36 11.02
C PHE A 10 14.44 56.10 11.88
N ALA A 11 13.29 55.83 12.52
CA ALA A 11 12.89 54.51 12.99
C ALA A 11 12.56 53.60 11.80
N LEU A 12 12.98 52.33 11.87
CA LEU A 12 12.27 51.14 11.39
C LEU A 12 12.87 49.95 12.14
N ILE A 13 12.25 49.56 13.25
CA ILE A 13 12.62 48.35 13.99
C ILE A 13 12.12 47.18 13.14
N ALA A 14 13.06 46.34 12.71
CA ALA A 14 12.79 45.20 11.85
C ALA A 14 11.70 44.30 12.47
N SER A 15 10.74 43.93 11.62
CA SER A 15 9.70 42.95 11.88
C SER A 15 10.33 41.70 12.50
N ALA A 16 9.98 41.40 13.75
CA ALA A 16 10.15 40.06 14.30
C ALA A 16 9.13 39.17 13.60
N CYS A 17 9.51 38.62 12.45
CA CYS A 17 8.82 37.46 11.91
C CYS A 17 9.04 36.34 12.92
N ALA A 18 8.00 35.98 13.67
CA ALA A 18 7.95 34.69 14.30
C ALA A 18 8.01 33.65 13.17
N SER A 19 9.18 33.05 12.93
CA SER A 19 9.30 31.84 12.12
C SER A 19 8.72 30.69 12.93
N ALA A 20 7.39 30.64 12.97
CA ALA A 20 6.67 29.46 13.43
C ALA A 20 6.84 28.38 12.37
N GLY A 21 7.70 27.41 12.67
CA GLY A 21 7.77 26.09 12.05
C GLY A 21 8.22 26.06 10.60
N GLU A 22 9.48 25.69 10.36
CA GLU A 22 9.79 25.03 9.09
C GLU A 22 8.96 23.73 9.04
N PRO A 23 8.25 23.43 7.93
CA PRO A 23 7.59 22.15 7.78
C PRO A 23 8.67 21.06 7.84
N VAL A 24 8.52 20.17 8.82
CA VAL A 24 9.30 18.94 8.95
C VAL A 24 9.14 18.18 7.64
N LEU A 25 10.25 17.92 6.96
CA LEU A 25 10.29 17.04 5.80
C LEU A 25 9.84 15.65 6.26
N HIS A 26 8.63 15.22 5.86
CA HIS A 26 8.12 13.89 6.15
C HIS A 26 9.03 12.84 5.49
N ASP A 27 9.87 12.20 6.30
CA ASP A 27 10.89 11.20 5.93
C ASP A 27 10.28 9.86 5.39
N HIS A 28 8.96 9.82 5.18
CA HIS A 28 8.18 8.61 4.91
C HIS A 28 7.45 8.60 3.56
N LEU A 29 7.72 9.56 2.67
CA LEU A 29 7.07 9.61 1.36
C LEU A 29 7.69 8.56 0.44
N THR A 30 6.99 7.44 0.23
CA THR A 30 7.36 6.41 -0.74
C THR A 30 6.64 6.62 -2.07
N LYS A 31 7.18 6.04 -3.15
CA LYS A 31 6.42 5.90 -4.39
C LYS A 31 5.50 4.70 -4.24
N PHE A 32 4.39 4.70 -4.97
CA PHE A 32 3.48 3.55 -4.96
C PHE A 32 4.19 2.22 -5.24
N VAL A 33 5.18 2.20 -6.16
CA VAL A 33 5.94 1.00 -6.50
C VAL A 33 6.72 0.41 -5.31
N ASP A 34 6.95 1.19 -4.26
CA ASP A 34 7.63 0.76 -3.04
C ASP A 34 6.65 0.19 -2.00
N VAL A 35 5.33 0.29 -2.23
CA VAL A 35 4.29 -0.28 -1.37
C VAL A 35 4.09 -1.76 -1.70
N SER A 36 4.12 -2.60 -0.67
CA SER A 36 3.98 -4.06 -0.74
C SER A 36 2.59 -4.51 -0.32
N ILE A 37 2.16 -5.69 -0.79
CA ILE A 37 0.86 -6.27 -0.39
C ILE A 37 0.82 -6.42 1.14
N GLY A 38 -0.25 -5.91 1.76
CA GLY A 38 -0.46 -5.85 3.20
C GLY A 38 0.08 -4.58 3.86
N GLU A 39 0.73 -3.68 3.13
CA GLU A 39 1.12 -2.39 3.67
C GLU A 39 -0.06 -1.41 3.67
N CYS A 40 -0.19 -0.73 4.80
CA CYS A 40 -1.20 0.26 5.08
C CYS A 40 -0.61 1.66 4.89
N PHE A 41 -1.38 2.54 4.25
CA PHE A 41 -0.90 3.85 3.87
C PHE A 41 -2.01 4.87 3.73
N SER A 42 -1.60 6.12 3.70
CA SER A 42 -2.45 7.27 3.39
C SER A 42 -1.74 8.13 2.35
N PHE A 43 -2.52 8.86 1.57
CA PHE A 43 -2.02 9.96 0.75
C PHE A 43 -3.11 11.02 0.73
N ASP A 44 -2.71 12.29 0.69
CA ASP A 44 -3.66 13.36 0.40
C ASP A 44 -4.10 13.20 -1.04
N GLU A 45 -5.41 13.14 -1.32
CA GLU A 45 -5.91 13.08 -2.69
C GLU A 45 -5.30 14.25 -3.47
N PRO A 46 -4.40 13.98 -4.45
CA PRO A 46 -3.74 15.04 -5.15
C PRO A 46 -4.75 15.81 -6.01
N GLU A 47 -4.57 17.12 -6.15
CA GLU A 47 -5.28 17.92 -7.17
C GLU A 47 -4.95 17.46 -8.62
N SER A 48 -4.05 16.49 -8.78
CA SER A 48 -3.58 15.93 -10.05
C SER A 48 -3.87 14.43 -10.13
N THR A 49 -3.84 13.85 -11.33
CA THR A 49 -3.99 12.39 -11.53
C THR A 49 -2.77 11.57 -11.09
N THR A 50 -1.75 12.20 -10.48
CA THR A 50 -0.52 11.55 -10.05
C THR A 50 -0.46 11.54 -8.53
N VAL A 51 -0.41 10.35 -7.94
CA VAL A 51 -0.17 10.20 -6.49
C VAL A 51 1.33 10.28 -6.21
N SER A 52 1.71 11.30 -5.45
CA SER A 52 3.06 11.47 -4.91
C SER A 52 2.94 11.68 -3.42
N GLY A 53 3.79 11.01 -2.64
CA GLY A 53 3.76 11.13 -1.19
C GLY A 53 2.85 10.12 -0.50
N VAL A 54 3.03 8.83 -0.84
CA VAL A 54 2.39 7.76 -0.08
C VAL A 54 3.07 7.67 1.28
N GLU A 55 2.30 7.86 2.35
CA GLU A 55 2.76 7.72 3.73
C GLU A 55 2.42 6.31 4.22
N VAL A 56 3.40 5.41 4.15
CA VAL A 56 3.26 4.05 4.70
C VAL A 56 3.38 4.09 6.21
N ALA A 57 2.45 3.44 6.90
CA ALA A 57 2.39 3.39 8.36
C ALA A 57 1.98 1.99 8.85
N PRO A 58 2.26 1.61 10.11
CA PRO A 58 1.74 0.38 10.67
C PRO A 58 0.21 0.34 10.59
N CYS A 59 -0.39 -0.77 10.18
CA CYS A 59 -1.85 -0.91 10.07
C CYS A 59 -2.59 -0.65 11.39
N THR A 60 -1.91 -0.79 12.53
CA THR A 60 -2.45 -0.45 13.86
C THR A 60 -2.60 1.04 14.12
N THR A 61 -2.13 1.88 13.19
CA THR A 61 -2.32 3.33 13.20
C THR A 61 -3.42 3.71 12.22
N PRO A 62 -4.17 4.80 12.46
CA PRO A 62 -5.22 5.24 11.54
C PRO A 62 -4.68 5.45 10.12
N HIS A 63 -5.27 4.77 9.14
CA HIS A 63 -4.89 4.85 7.73
C HIS A 63 -6.12 4.69 6.83
N THR A 64 -6.00 5.13 5.57
CA THR A 64 -7.12 5.13 4.62
C THR A 64 -7.07 3.94 3.66
N TYR A 65 -5.87 3.48 3.30
CA TYR A 65 -5.67 2.52 2.22
C TYR A 65 -4.81 1.33 2.65
N GLU A 66 -5.07 0.16 2.07
CA GLU A 66 -4.20 -1.01 2.19
C GLU A 66 -4.01 -1.67 0.83
N LEU A 67 -2.76 -1.95 0.44
CA LEU A 67 -2.46 -2.61 -0.83
C LEU A 67 -2.77 -4.11 -0.69
N PHE A 68 -3.67 -4.64 -1.51
CA PHE A 68 -4.09 -6.06 -1.37
C PHE A 68 -3.76 -6.92 -2.59
N PHE A 69 -3.45 -6.30 -3.74
CA PHE A 69 -3.16 -7.03 -4.97
C PHE A 69 -2.21 -6.25 -5.89
N LEU A 70 -1.37 -7.00 -6.59
CA LEU A 70 -0.54 -6.52 -7.71
C LEU A 70 -0.85 -7.38 -8.93
N GLY A 71 -1.07 -6.75 -10.08
CA GLY A 71 -1.31 -7.41 -11.35
C GLY A 71 -0.49 -6.77 -12.46
N ASP A 72 -0.26 -7.52 -13.53
CA ASP A 72 0.43 -7.00 -14.71
C ASP A 72 -0.56 -6.62 -15.80
N THR A 73 -0.33 -5.47 -16.45
CA THR A 73 -1.12 -4.99 -17.57
C THR A 73 -0.58 -5.52 -18.90
N THR A 74 -1.50 -5.79 -19.84
CA THR A 74 -1.16 -6.06 -21.24
C THR A 74 -1.33 -4.83 -22.14
N ALA A 75 -1.58 -3.66 -21.56
CA ALA A 75 -1.69 -2.39 -22.27
C ALA A 75 -0.52 -2.18 -23.24
N PRO A 76 -0.78 -1.81 -24.50
CA PRO A 76 0.28 -1.57 -25.48
C PRO A 76 1.03 -0.26 -25.19
N GLU A 77 0.37 0.70 -24.53
CA GLU A 77 0.91 2.01 -24.18
C GLU A 77 0.38 2.48 -22.83
N TRP A 78 1.14 3.33 -22.16
CA TRP A 78 0.77 3.91 -20.87
C TRP A 78 -0.56 4.68 -20.91
N GLY A 79 -0.90 5.27 -22.06
CA GLY A 79 -2.13 6.04 -22.27
C GLY A 79 -3.40 5.20 -22.47
N ASP A 80 -3.32 3.86 -22.48
CA ASP A 80 -4.47 2.99 -22.66
C ASP A 80 -5.28 2.82 -21.35
N VAL A 81 -5.91 3.92 -20.93
CA VAL A 81 -6.66 4.01 -19.66
C VAL A 81 -7.77 2.96 -19.58
N GLU A 82 -8.41 2.63 -20.71
CA GLU A 82 -9.51 1.68 -20.73
C GLU A 82 -9.02 0.24 -20.53
N MET A 83 -7.86 -0.13 -21.11
CA MET A 83 -7.25 -1.43 -20.85
C MET A 83 -6.84 -1.57 -19.38
N PHE A 84 -6.17 -0.55 -18.81
CA PHE A 84 -5.85 -0.54 -17.38
C PHE A 84 -7.09 -0.72 -16.52
N ARG A 85 -8.15 0.05 -16.79
CA ARG A 85 -9.42 -0.03 -16.04
C ARG A 85 -10.03 -1.42 -16.13
N SER A 86 -10.09 -1.99 -17.33
CA SER A 86 -10.67 -3.31 -17.56
C SER A 86 -9.89 -4.41 -16.82
N GLU A 87 -8.56 -4.42 -16.92
CA GLU A 87 -7.71 -5.41 -16.27
C GLU A 87 -7.69 -5.28 -14.75
N ALA A 88 -7.64 -4.04 -14.24
CA ALA A 88 -7.73 -3.77 -12.83
C ALA A 88 -9.09 -4.22 -12.28
N VAL A 89 -10.21 -3.82 -12.88
CA VAL A 89 -11.54 -4.25 -12.39
C VAL A 89 -11.70 -5.78 -12.43
N ALA A 90 -11.26 -6.43 -13.51
CA ALA A 90 -11.35 -7.88 -13.64
C ALA A 90 -10.51 -8.65 -12.59
N SER A 91 -9.42 -8.05 -12.13
CA SER A 91 -8.47 -8.70 -11.20
C SER A 91 -8.69 -8.29 -9.74
N CYS A 92 -8.82 -6.99 -9.48
CA CYS A 92 -8.96 -6.42 -8.14
C CYS A 92 -10.25 -6.86 -7.45
N ALA A 93 -11.39 -6.92 -8.16
CA ALA A 93 -12.68 -7.25 -7.56
C ALA A 93 -12.69 -8.64 -6.90
N PRO A 94 -12.39 -9.75 -7.61
CA PRO A 94 -12.32 -11.06 -6.97
C PRO A 94 -11.17 -11.16 -5.97
N ALA A 95 -10.05 -10.46 -6.19
CA ALA A 95 -8.94 -10.44 -5.24
C ALA A 95 -9.33 -9.77 -3.91
N LEU A 96 -10.13 -8.71 -3.92
CA LEU A 96 -10.61 -8.04 -2.71
C LEU A 96 -11.51 -8.95 -1.89
N GLU A 97 -12.41 -9.70 -2.52
CA GLU A 97 -13.27 -10.66 -1.83
C GLU A 97 -12.47 -11.78 -1.18
N ILE A 98 -11.42 -12.26 -1.87
CA ILE A 98 -10.49 -13.26 -1.33
C ILE A 98 -9.69 -12.67 -0.16
N TYR A 99 -9.23 -11.42 -0.28
CA TYR A 99 -8.40 -10.75 0.72
C TYR A 99 -9.19 -10.44 2.00
N THR A 100 -10.35 -9.82 1.85
CA THR A 100 -11.21 -9.40 2.97
C THR A 100 -12.12 -10.52 3.49
N GLY A 101 -12.27 -11.63 2.75
CA GLY A 101 -13.23 -12.67 3.09
C GLY A 101 -14.70 -12.21 3.10
N ALA A 102 -14.99 -11.00 2.60
CA ALA A 102 -16.31 -10.39 2.50
C ALA A 102 -16.65 -10.11 1.03
N LEU A 103 -17.93 -10.13 0.67
CA LEU A 103 -18.33 -9.79 -0.69
C LEU A 103 -18.31 -8.28 -0.88
N ILE A 104 -17.96 -7.80 -2.08
CA ILE A 104 -18.06 -6.34 -2.39
C ILE A 104 -19.52 -5.88 -2.24
N ALA A 105 -20.48 -6.77 -2.47
CA ALA A 105 -21.91 -6.54 -2.28
C ALA A 105 -22.30 -6.20 -0.82
N ASP A 106 -21.47 -6.54 0.17
CA ASP A 106 -21.69 -6.20 1.58
C ASP A 106 -21.34 -4.73 1.89
N ARG A 107 -20.73 -4.02 0.92
CA ARG A 107 -20.49 -2.56 0.95
C ARG A 107 -19.62 -2.10 2.14
N ILE A 108 -18.75 -2.97 2.64
CA ILE A 108 -17.80 -2.67 3.72
C ILE A 108 -16.56 -1.99 3.13
N PHE A 109 -15.93 -2.65 2.17
CA PHE A 109 -14.75 -2.16 1.48
C PHE A 109 -15.02 -2.04 -0.01
N ASP A 110 -14.35 -1.08 -0.63
CA ASP A 110 -14.23 -0.96 -2.08
C ASP A 110 -12.75 -0.87 -2.44
N PHE A 111 -12.43 -0.84 -3.74
CA PHE A 111 -11.06 -0.71 -4.20
C PHE A 111 -10.87 0.38 -5.24
N ALA A 112 -9.64 0.85 -5.32
CA ALA A 112 -9.13 1.60 -6.45
C ALA A 112 -7.77 1.01 -6.86
N TYR A 113 -7.16 1.56 -7.90
CA TYR A 113 -5.92 1.02 -8.43
C TYR A 113 -4.95 2.13 -8.85
N PHE A 114 -3.67 1.85 -8.66
CA PHE A 114 -2.58 2.62 -9.21
C PHE A 114 -2.12 2.04 -10.53
N THR A 115 -1.78 2.91 -11.47
CA THR A 115 -1.05 2.55 -12.68
C THR A 115 0.41 2.98 -12.54
N PRO A 116 1.35 2.37 -13.27
CA PRO A 116 2.72 2.88 -13.34
C PRO A 116 2.71 4.35 -13.77
N SER A 117 3.64 5.16 -13.28
CA SER A 117 3.91 6.48 -13.87
C SER A 117 4.55 6.34 -15.26
N VAL A 118 4.55 7.42 -16.06
CA VAL A 118 5.24 7.45 -17.37
C VAL A 118 6.70 7.01 -17.24
N ARG A 119 7.40 7.50 -16.21
CA ARG A 119 8.81 7.16 -15.96
C ARG A 119 9.00 5.68 -15.63
N GLU A 120 8.11 5.09 -14.86
CA GLU A 120 8.15 3.66 -14.53
C GLU A 120 7.81 2.81 -15.76
N TRP A 121 6.86 3.27 -16.57
CA TRP A 121 6.52 2.62 -17.84
C TRP A 121 7.72 2.62 -18.81
N GLU A 122 8.40 3.74 -18.97
CA GLU A 122 9.64 3.86 -19.76
C GLU A 122 10.75 2.96 -19.22
N ALA A 123 10.78 2.73 -17.91
CA ALA A 123 11.69 1.79 -17.25
C ALA A 123 11.26 0.31 -17.37
N GLY A 124 10.12 0.03 -18.02
CA GLY A 124 9.63 -1.34 -18.26
C GLY A 124 8.66 -1.87 -17.21
N VAL A 125 8.25 -1.07 -16.23
CA VAL A 125 7.24 -1.48 -15.24
C VAL A 125 5.88 -1.62 -15.94
N ARG A 126 5.25 -2.79 -15.77
CA ARG A 126 3.92 -3.10 -16.30
C ARG A 126 2.95 -3.54 -15.21
N THR A 127 3.28 -3.29 -13.95
CA THR A 127 2.49 -3.72 -12.81
C THR A 127 1.56 -2.60 -12.34
N PHE A 128 0.27 -2.87 -12.22
CA PHE A 128 -0.70 -2.05 -11.51
C PHE A 128 -0.94 -2.63 -10.11
N GLY A 129 -1.41 -1.81 -9.17
CA GLY A 129 -1.73 -2.30 -7.83
C GLY A 129 -3.09 -1.86 -7.35
N CYS A 130 -3.80 -2.76 -6.68
CA CYS A 130 -5.14 -2.53 -6.15
C CYS A 130 -5.08 -2.32 -4.64
N TYR A 131 -5.66 -1.21 -4.19
CA TYR A 131 -5.74 -0.88 -2.78
C TYR A 131 -7.19 -0.75 -2.33
N ALA A 132 -7.44 -1.17 -1.11
CA ALA A 132 -8.76 -1.21 -0.49
C ALA A 132 -8.96 0.04 0.38
N PHE A 133 -10.22 0.46 0.54
CA PHE A 133 -10.63 1.51 1.46
C PHE A 133 -12.03 1.23 2.00
N ALA A 134 -12.34 1.77 3.18
CA ALA A 134 -13.69 1.69 3.74
C ALA A 134 -14.66 2.56 2.91
N LEU A 135 -15.78 1.97 2.49
CA LEU A 135 -16.74 2.67 1.61
C LEU A 135 -17.41 3.87 2.30
N ASP A 136 -17.46 3.87 3.63
CA ASP A 136 -17.99 4.97 4.44
C ASP A 136 -16.98 6.12 4.66
N GLY A 137 -15.76 5.99 4.12
CA GLY A 137 -14.69 6.98 4.24
C GLY A 137 -14.01 7.01 5.62
N SER A 138 -14.30 6.06 6.50
CA SER A 138 -13.62 5.94 7.78
C SER A 138 -12.18 5.46 7.62
N GLN A 139 -11.31 5.85 8.57
CA GLN A 139 -9.96 5.30 8.65
C GLN A 139 -9.98 3.96 9.38
N ALA A 140 -9.24 3.00 8.84
CA ALA A 140 -9.00 1.73 9.50
C ALA A 140 -7.90 1.89 10.57
N THR A 141 -7.98 1.09 11.63
CA THR A 141 -6.96 1.00 12.69
C THR A 141 -6.43 -0.42 12.86
N ASP A 142 -6.72 -1.26 11.87
CA ASP A 142 -6.21 -2.61 11.70
C ASP A 142 -6.23 -2.93 10.20
N THR A 143 -5.63 -4.04 9.79
CA THR A 143 -5.67 -4.50 8.40
C THR A 143 -7.10 -4.80 7.94
N VAL A 144 -7.41 -4.46 6.68
CA VAL A 144 -8.64 -4.88 6.01
C VAL A 144 -8.58 -6.34 5.58
N LEU A 145 -7.40 -6.98 5.67
CA LEU A 145 -7.30 -8.42 5.65
C LEU A 145 -8.18 -8.94 6.78
N ALA A 146 -9.30 -9.56 6.44
CA ALA A 146 -9.92 -10.42 7.44
C ALA A 146 -8.88 -11.47 7.77
N VAL A 147 -8.61 -11.64 9.06
CA VAL A 147 -8.13 -12.92 9.57
C VAL A 147 -9.22 -13.93 9.22
N SER A 148 -9.23 -14.37 7.96
CA SER A 148 -10.26 -15.22 7.43
C SER A 148 -10.11 -16.52 8.18
N PRO A 149 -11.16 -17.00 8.89
CA PRO A 149 -11.14 -18.34 9.47
C PRO A 149 -10.93 -19.42 8.40
N ASN A 150 -10.96 -19.06 7.11
CA ASN A 150 -10.76 -19.92 5.95
C ASN A 150 -9.47 -19.66 5.17
N ARG A 151 -8.52 -18.84 5.67
CA ARG A 151 -7.19 -18.72 5.04
C ARG A 151 -6.44 -20.05 5.17
N ARG A 152 -6.42 -20.85 4.10
CA ARG A 152 -5.67 -22.11 4.03
C ARG A 152 -4.27 -21.83 3.49
N MET A 153 -3.27 -21.86 4.37
CA MET A 153 -1.86 -21.84 3.96
C MET A 153 -1.33 -23.28 3.87
N ALA A 154 -0.59 -23.60 2.81
CA ALA A 154 0.11 -24.87 2.76
C ALA A 154 1.24 -24.86 3.79
N ARG A 155 1.54 -26.01 4.39
CA ARG A 155 2.58 -26.13 5.42
C ARG A 155 3.95 -25.61 4.96
N ARG A 156 4.28 -25.75 3.67
CA ARG A 156 5.52 -25.27 3.07
C ARG A 156 5.63 -23.75 2.98
N ASP A 157 4.51 -23.05 3.07
CA ASP A 157 4.42 -21.61 2.94
C ASP A 157 4.31 -20.93 4.32
N LEU A 158 4.43 -21.70 5.42
CA LEU A 158 4.52 -21.19 6.78
C LEU A 158 5.95 -20.71 7.07
N VAL A 159 6.06 -19.45 7.49
CA VAL A 159 7.31 -18.85 7.94
C VAL A 159 7.26 -18.57 9.45
N ASP A 160 8.42 -18.49 10.09
CA ASP A 160 8.54 -18.17 11.51
C ASP A 160 7.79 -16.86 11.84
N GLY A 161 6.94 -16.90 12.87
CA GLY A 161 6.07 -15.78 13.25
C GLY A 161 4.64 -15.82 12.69
N THR A 162 4.30 -16.83 11.87
CA THR A 162 2.92 -17.01 11.38
C THR A 162 1.99 -17.53 12.49
N CYS A 163 0.93 -16.79 12.82
CA CYS A 163 -0.13 -17.24 13.74
C CYS A 163 -1.24 -18.00 12.97
N PHE A 164 -1.60 -19.21 13.41
CA PHE A 164 -2.64 -20.03 12.80
C PHE A 164 -3.47 -20.78 13.88
N ALA A 165 -4.75 -21.04 13.60
CA ALA A 165 -5.57 -21.93 14.42
C ALA A 165 -5.08 -23.38 14.26
N ALA A 166 -5.21 -24.21 15.30
CA ALA A 166 -4.80 -25.62 15.24
C ALA A 166 -5.36 -26.31 13.98
N PRO A 167 -4.57 -27.13 13.27
CA PRO A 167 -5.03 -27.81 12.06
C PRO A 167 -6.29 -28.65 12.38
N SER A 168 -7.31 -28.59 11.52
CA SER A 168 -8.53 -29.36 11.73
C SER A 168 -8.20 -30.84 11.81
N SER A 169 -8.80 -31.56 12.76
CA SER A 169 -8.60 -33.01 12.97
C SER A 169 -8.92 -33.85 11.74
N ASP A 170 -9.63 -33.28 10.77
CA ASP A 170 -10.08 -33.92 9.54
C ASP A 170 -9.00 -33.95 8.44
N LEU A 171 -7.83 -33.34 8.68
CA LEU A 171 -6.68 -33.31 7.75
C LEU A 171 -5.45 -34.05 8.27
N VAL A 172 -5.61 -35.03 9.16
CA VAL A 172 -4.52 -35.97 9.49
C VAL A 172 -4.31 -36.91 8.30
N PHE A 173 -3.37 -36.58 7.43
CA PHE A 173 -2.87 -37.53 6.42
C PHE A 173 -1.73 -38.37 7.01
N THR A 174 -1.90 -39.70 6.99
CA THR A 174 -0.87 -40.64 7.42
C THR A 174 0.26 -40.68 6.39
N VAL A 175 1.44 -40.23 6.79
CA VAL A 175 2.64 -40.37 5.96
C VAL A 175 3.30 -41.70 6.30
N ALA A 176 3.49 -42.56 5.29
CA ALA A 176 4.31 -43.74 5.44
C ALA A 176 5.78 -43.32 5.46
N VAL A 177 6.43 -43.44 6.62
CA VAL A 177 7.87 -43.21 6.74
C VAL A 177 8.59 -44.33 5.99
N ARG A 178 9.42 -43.96 5.02
CA ARG A 178 10.37 -44.88 4.36
C ARG A 178 11.78 -44.56 4.81
N ASP A 179 12.61 -45.59 4.83
CA ASP A 179 14.04 -45.45 5.10
C ASP A 179 14.71 -44.71 3.93
N CYS A 180 15.19 -43.49 4.20
CA CYS A 180 15.83 -42.64 3.20
C CYS A 180 17.10 -43.25 2.61
N SER A 181 17.68 -44.28 3.24
CA SER A 181 18.84 -45.00 2.70
C SER A 181 18.50 -46.00 1.58
N GLN A 182 17.20 -46.23 1.30
CA GLN A 182 16.75 -47.17 0.27
C GLN A 182 16.19 -46.52 -1.01
N ALA A 183 16.00 -45.19 -1.04
CA ALA A 183 15.36 -44.50 -2.16
C ALA A 183 16.23 -44.42 -3.44
N ASP A 184 17.55 -44.64 -3.35
CA ASP A 184 18.49 -44.47 -4.47
C ASP A 184 18.74 -45.75 -5.29
N ARG A 185 17.99 -46.84 -5.09
CA ARG A 185 18.27 -48.14 -5.74
C ARG A 185 17.40 -48.50 -6.95
N GLU A 186 16.47 -47.64 -7.35
CA GLU A 186 15.65 -47.85 -8.55
C GLU A 186 15.68 -46.59 -9.42
N MET A 187 16.78 -46.42 -10.16
CA MET A 187 16.88 -45.58 -11.36
C MET A 187 17.65 -46.34 -12.43
#